data_AF-A0A2T1CY61-F1
#
_entry.id   AF-A0A2T1CY61-F1
#
_cell.length_a   1.000
_cell.length_b   1.000
_cell.length_c   1.000
_cell.angle_alpha   90.00
_cell.angle_beta   90.00
_cell.angle_gamma   90.00
#
_symmetry.space_group_name_H-M   'P 1'
#
loop_
_entity.id
_entity.type
_entity.pdbx_description
1 polymer ?
#
loop_
_entity_poly.entity_id
_entity_poly.type
_entity_poly.pdbx_seq_one_letter_code
_entity_poly.pdbx_strand_id
1 'polypeptide(L)'
;MLEAGQQLQGRYLLKRQLGQNAGRQTWLAEDLGIQPSELVVVKVLELGGQVQWDSLKLFEREAVILKQLNHPRIPKCRDYFTIDDRGLG
;
A
#
# COMPACT_ATOMS: atom_id res chain seq x y z
N MET A 1 -9.35 -4.16 -10.13
CA MET A 1 -8.57 -2.90 -10.04
C MET A 1 -9.09 -2.13 -8.83
N LEU A 2 -8.22 -1.47 -8.06
CA LEU A 2 -8.62 -0.77 -6.84
C LEU A 2 -9.31 0.57 -7.15
N GLU A 3 -10.25 0.97 -6.30
CA GLU A 3 -11.05 2.18 -6.50
C GLU A 3 -11.14 3.05 -5.23
N ALA A 4 -11.43 4.35 -5.41
CA ALA A 4 -11.74 5.23 -4.28
C ALA A 4 -13.00 4.76 -3.56
N GLY A 5 -12.99 4.83 -2.23
CA GLY A 5 -14.05 4.29 -1.37
C GLY A 5 -13.85 2.82 -0.99
N GLN A 6 -12.93 2.10 -1.64
CA GLN A 6 -12.60 0.73 -1.24
C GLN A 6 -11.81 0.73 0.07
N GLN A 7 -12.15 -0.21 0.96
CA GLN A 7 -11.45 -0.42 2.22
C GLN A 7 -10.51 -1.63 2.12
N LEU A 8 -9.23 -1.42 2.40
CA LEU A 8 -8.22 -2.48 2.41
C LEU A 8 -8.01 -2.99 3.83
N GLN A 9 -8.05 -4.31 4.01
CA GLN A 9 -7.87 -5.00 5.31
C GLN A 9 -8.78 -4.46 6.42
N GLY A 10 -9.98 -3.95 6.08
CA GLY A 10 -10.86 -3.33 7.06
C GLY A 10 -10.28 -2.10 7.75
N ARG A 11 -9.19 -1.50 7.24
CA ARG A 11 -8.46 -0.43 7.92
C ARG A 11 -8.18 0.79 7.05
N TYR A 12 -7.75 0.59 5.81
CA TYR A 12 -7.32 1.69 4.95
C TYR A 12 -8.41 2.04 3.94
N LEU A 13 -9.08 3.16 4.13
CA LEU A 13 -10.10 3.64 3.20
C LEU A 13 -9.43 4.45 2.09
N LEU A 14 -9.43 3.93 0.86
CA LEU A 14 -8.86 4.62 -0.30
C LEU A 14 -9.66 5.89 -0.61
N LYS A 15 -8.99 7.03 -0.75
CA LYS A 15 -9.63 8.33 -1.03
C LYS A 15 -9.39 8.76 -2.48
N ARG A 16 -8.14 8.78 -2.92
CA ARG A 16 -7.75 9.27 -4.25
C ARG A 16 -6.44 8.63 -4.70
N GLN A 17 -6.36 8.24 -5.97
CA GLN A 17 -5.11 7.79 -6.57
C GLN A 17 -4.15 8.97 -6.76
N LEU A 18 -2.90 8.81 -6.33
CA LEU A 18 -1.83 9.79 -6.46
C LEU A 18 -0.92 9.49 -7.65
N GLY A 19 -0.83 8.23 -8.08
CA GLY A 19 -0.06 7.83 -9.26
C GLY A 19 -0.26 6.36 -9.61
N GLN A 20 -0.01 6.04 -10.88
CA GLN A 20 -0.10 4.69 -11.44
C GLN A 20 0.95 4.50 -12.52
N ASN A 21 1.65 3.37 -12.49
CA ASN A 21 2.71 3.04 -13.44
C ASN A 21 3.09 1.56 -13.35
N ALA A 22 3.07 0.85 -14.49
CA ALA A 22 3.58 -0.52 -14.65
C ALA A 22 3.19 -1.51 -13.53
N GLY A 23 1.88 -1.60 -13.21
CA GLY A 23 1.36 -2.47 -12.15
C GLY A 23 1.58 -1.95 -10.72
N ARG A 24 2.13 -0.73 -10.55
CA ARG A 24 2.20 -0.04 -9.27
C ARG A 24 1.13 1.03 -9.19
N GLN A 25 0.57 1.19 -8.01
CA GLN A 25 -0.36 2.26 -7.69
C GLN A 25 0.04 2.91 -6.37
N THR A 26 -0.15 4.22 -6.28
CA THR A 26 0.03 4.97 -5.04
C THR A 26 -1.27 5.68 -4.73
N TRP A 27 -1.79 5.50 -3.52
CA TRP A 27 -3.08 6.03 -3.10
C TRP A 27 -2.93 6.88 -1.85
N LEU A 28 -3.72 7.96 -1.79
CA LEU A 28 -4.07 8.62 -0.54
C LEU A 28 -5.20 7.82 0.12
N ALA A 29 -5.04 7.47 1.39
CA ALA A 29 -6.02 6.74 2.17
C ALA A 29 -6.17 7.32 3.58
N GLU A 30 -7.27 6.99 4.25
CA GLU A 30 -7.45 7.21 5.69
C GLU A 30 -7.15 5.92 6.45
N ASP A 31 -6.33 6.01 7.51
CA ASP A 31 -6.10 4.93 8.46
C ASP A 31 -7.20 4.96 9.53
N LEU A 32 -8.18 4.06 9.41
CA LEU A 32 -9.30 3.92 10.33
C LEU A 32 -8.94 3.12 11.60
N GLY A 33 -7.73 2.55 11.67
CA GLY A 33 -7.25 1.81 12.84
C GLY A 33 -6.78 2.70 13.99
N ILE A 34 -6.77 4.02 13.80
CA ILE A 34 -6.36 5.01 14.80
C ILE A 34 -7.41 6.12 14.93
N GLN A 35 -7.50 6.71 16.12
CA GLN A 35 -8.44 7.78 16.42
C GLN A 35 -7.69 8.99 16.99
N PRO A 36 -7.79 10.19 16.37
CA PRO A 36 -8.48 10.47 15.11
C PRO A 36 -7.81 9.75 13.93
N SER A 37 -8.59 9.48 12.87
CA SER A 37 -8.04 8.89 11.64
C SER A 37 -7.01 9.82 11.03
N GLU A 38 -5.94 9.26 10.48
CA GLU A 38 -4.90 10.04 9.80
C GLU A 38 -4.81 9.69 8.32
N LEU A 39 -4.37 10.66 7.53
CA LEU A 39 -4.05 10.43 6.13
C LEU A 39 -2.73 9.67 5.99
N VAL A 40 -2.75 8.64 5.15
CA VAL A 40 -1.60 7.79 4.85
C VAL A 40 -1.45 7.58 3.35
N VAL A 41 -0.24 7.20 2.95
CA VAL A 41 0.04 6.76 1.57
C VAL A 41 0.08 5.25 1.54
N VAL A 42 -0.75 4.65 0.68
CA VAL A 42 -0.74 3.21 0.39
C VAL A 42 -0.06 2.99 -0.96
N LYS A 43 1.05 2.24 -0.96
CA LYS A 43 1.69 1.76 -2.19
C LYS A 43 1.21 0.35 -2.47
N VAL A 44 0.84 0.06 -3.71
CA VAL A 44 0.32 -1.23 -4.16
C VAL A 44 1.16 -1.71 -5.33
N LEU A 45 1.49 -3.00 -5.34
CA LEU A 45 2.06 -3.71 -6.47
C LEU A 45 1.08 -4.81 -6.88
N GLU A 46 0.55 -4.72 -8.10
CA GLU A 46 -0.34 -5.72 -8.68
C GLU A 46 0.49 -6.88 -9.25
N LEU A 47 0.15 -8.11 -8.82
CA LEU A 47 0.80 -9.32 -9.27
C LEU A 47 -0.01 -10.00 -10.41
N GLY A 48 0.54 -10.09 -11.62
CA GLY A 48 0.14 -10.82 -12.82
C GLY A 48 1.23 -10.85 -13.92
N GLY A 49 1.63 -12.04 -14.38
CA GLY A 49 2.58 -12.24 -15.49
C GLY A 49 4.03 -12.61 -15.07
N GLN A 50 4.93 -12.78 -16.06
CA GLN A 50 6.28 -13.34 -15.84
C GLN A 50 7.30 -12.35 -15.23
N VAL A 51 7.14 -11.03 -15.41
CA VAL A 51 8.18 -10.00 -15.16
C VAL A 51 8.04 -9.31 -13.80
N GLN A 52 7.60 -10.04 -12.77
CA GLN A 52 7.19 -9.40 -11.52
C GLN A 52 7.97 -9.79 -10.28
N TRP A 53 8.76 -10.86 -10.34
CA TRP A 53 9.52 -11.32 -9.18
C TRP A 53 10.56 -10.32 -8.69
N ASP A 54 11.27 -9.65 -9.60
CA ASP A 54 12.24 -8.61 -9.20
C ASP A 54 11.55 -7.35 -8.66
N SER A 55 10.42 -6.98 -9.26
CA SER A 55 9.58 -5.88 -8.75
C SER A 55 9.05 -6.17 -7.35
N LEU A 56 8.62 -7.41 -7.09
CA LEU A 56 8.16 -7.86 -5.79
C LEU A 56 9.28 -7.81 -4.76
N LYS A 57 10.45 -8.39 -5.07
CA LYS A 57 11.62 -8.34 -4.17
C LYS A 57 12.03 -6.92 -3.81
N LEU A 58 12.06 -6.01 -4.80
CA LEU A 58 12.38 -4.61 -4.55
C LEU A 58 11.34 -3.92 -3.67
N PHE A 59 10.05 -4.22 -3.90
CA PHE A 59 8.94 -3.66 -3.14
C PHE A 59 8.95 -4.14 -1.69
N GLU A 60 9.14 -5.43 -1.46
CA GLU A 60 9.28 -6.03 -0.13
C GLU A 60 10.49 -5.47 0.62
N ARG A 61 11.63 -5.36 -0.06
CA ARG A 61 12.85 -4.79 0.52
C ARG A 61 12.63 -3.35 0.96
N GLU A 62 11.94 -2.52 0.16
CA GLU A 62 11.61 -1.15 0.54
C GLU A 62 10.82 -1.10 1.87
N ALA A 63 9.77 -1.92 1.99
CA ALA A 63 8.96 -1.98 3.21
C ALA A 63 9.78 -2.43 4.43
N VAL A 64 10.61 -3.47 4.28
CA VAL A 64 11.47 -3.97 5.35
C VAL A 64 12.47 -2.91 5.81
N ILE A 65 13.15 -2.24 4.88
CA ILE A 65 14.12 -1.20 5.21
C ILE A 65 13.43 0.00 5.89
N LEU A 66 12.30 0.48 5.37
CA LEU A 66 11.56 1.59 5.98
C LEU A 66 11.03 1.27 7.38
N LYS A 67 10.69 0.00 7.69
CA LYS A 67 10.30 -0.41 9.04
C LYS A 67 11.46 -0.38 10.04
N GLN A 68 12.70 -0.51 9.58
CA GLN A 68 13.91 -0.47 10.43
C GLN A 68 14.41 0.96 10.68
N LEU A 69 13.96 1.94 9.89
CA LEU A 69 14.38 3.33 10.01
C LEU A 69 13.44 4.10 10.94
N ASN A 70 14.02 4.79 11.93
CA ASN A 70 13.27 5.70 12.81
C ASN A 70 13.93 7.08 12.82
N HIS A 71 13.61 7.89 11.82
CA HIS A 71 14.18 9.22 11.66
C HIS A 71 13.09 10.23 11.25
N PRO A 72 13.05 11.45 11.83
CA PRO A 72 11.96 12.42 11.59
C PRO A 72 11.81 12.87 10.14
N ARG A 73 12.87 12.74 9.32
CA ARG A 73 12.87 13.10 7.89
C ARG A 73 12.67 11.92 6.95
N ILE A 74 12.44 10.71 7.47
CA ILE A 74 12.24 9.50 6.67
C ILE A 74 10.80 9.01 6.92
N PRO A 75 10.01 8.75 5.88
CA PRO A 75 8.68 8.19 6.05
C PRO A 75 8.72 6.84 6.78
N LYS A 76 7.84 6.67 7.77
CA LYS A 76 7.69 5.38 8.48
C LYS A 76 6.76 4.46 7.71
N CYS A 77 7.19 3.22 7.48
CA CYS A 77 6.29 2.17 7.01
C CYS A 77 5.44 1.70 8.20
N ARG A 78 4.14 2.00 8.18
CA ARG A 78 3.19 1.62 9.25
C ARG A 78 2.81 0.15 9.19
N ASP A 79 2.62 -0.38 7.98
CA ASP A 79 2.16 -1.74 7.76
C ASP A 79 2.56 -2.27 6.38
N TYR A 80 2.52 -3.58 6.21
CA TYR A 80 2.76 -4.29 4.95
C TYR A 80 1.91 -5.57 4.92
N PHE A 81 1.11 -5.74 3.87
CA PHE A 81 0.21 -6.87 3.70
C PHE A 81 -0.03 -7.20 2.22
N THR A 82 -0.50 -8.41 1.96
CA THR A 82 -0.97 -8.85 0.64
C THR A 82 -2.51 -8.81 0.61
N ILE A 83 -3.06 -8.51 -0.56
CA ILE A 83 -4.50 -8.59 -0.81
C ILE A 83 -4.70 -9.78 -1.74
N ASP A 84 -5.41 -10.80 -1.27
CA ASP A 84 -5.86 -11.89 -2.14
C ASP A 84 -7.08 -11.42 -2.94
N ASP A 85 -7.13 -11.75 -4.22
CA ASP A 85 -8.25 -11.47 -5.13
C ASP A 85 -9.55 -12.22 -4.74
N ARG A 86 -9.50 -13.05 -3.69
CA ARG A 86 -10.62 -13.87 -3.21
C ARG A 86 -11.60 -13.13 -2.28
N GLY A 87 -11.52 -11.80 -2.21
CA GLY A 87 -12.39 -10.95 -1.38
C GLY A 87 -13.39 -10.07 -2.14
N LEU A 88 -13.51 -10.21 -3.46
CA LEU A 88 -14.53 -9.53 -4.28
C LEU A 88 -15.80 -10.39 -4.39
N GLY A 89 -16.33 -10.83 -3.23
CA GLY A 89 -17.62 -11.51 -3.11
C GLY A 89 -18.68 -10.58 -2.57
#